data_AF-A0A5B7HEY6-F1
#
_entry.id   AF-A0A5B7HEY6-F1
#
_cell.length_a   1.000
_cell.length_b   1.000
_cell.length_c   1.000
_cell.angle_alpha   90.00
_cell.angle_beta   90.00
_cell.angle_gamma   90.00
#
_symmetry.space_group_name_H-M   'P 1'
#
loop_
_entity.id
_entity.type
_entity.pdbx_description
1 polymer ?
#
loop_
_entity_poly.entity_id
_entity_poly.type
_entity_poly.pdbx_seq_one_letter_code
_entity_poly.pdbx_strand_id
1 'polypeptide(L)'
;MKPSTIMIDFELATLQAATDAFPTGTVNGCFYQLRQNFLRKIQSEGLQAKYQTNCDVELEARMITAITFVPLTNVENAFQSLHDTTL
;
A
#
# COMPACT_ATOMS: atom_id res chain seq x y z
N MET A 1 -15.86 -1.89 -25.20
CA MET A 1 -15.78 -0.83 -24.16
C MET A 1 -14.32 -0.64 -23.79
N LYS A 2 -13.85 0.61 -23.63
CA LYS A 2 -12.52 0.90 -23.07
C LYS A 2 -12.69 1.20 -21.57
N PRO A 3 -11.90 0.62 -20.67
CA PRO A 3 -11.99 0.91 -19.24
C PRO A 3 -11.62 2.38 -18.99
N SER A 4 -12.39 3.05 -18.13
CA SER A 4 -12.06 4.40 -17.62
C SER A 4 -11.02 4.33 -16.50
N THR A 5 -11.04 3.26 -15.71
CA THR A 5 -10.13 3.02 -14.59
C THR A 5 -9.62 1.58 -14.61
N ILE A 6 -8.34 1.40 -14.32
CA ILE A 6 -7.65 0.11 -14.26
C ILE A 6 -6.97 0.02 -12.89
N MET A 7 -7.26 -1.05 -12.15
CA MET A 7 -6.63 -1.32 -10.86
C MET A 7 -5.50 -2.33 -11.06
N ILE A 8 -4.29 -2.03 -10.58
CA ILE A 8 -3.11 -2.90 -10.76
C ILE A 8 -2.52 -3.34 -9.42
N ASP A 9 -1.73 -4.42 -9.47
CA ASP A 9 -1.04 -5.05 -8.34
C ASP A 9 0.35 -4.48 -8.03
N PHE A 10 0.67 -3.30 -8.56
CA PHE A 10 1.94 -2.57 -8.43
C PHE A 10 3.15 -3.24 -9.13
N GLU A 11 2.93 -4.23 -10.00
CA GLU A 11 4.00 -4.74 -10.86
C GLU A 11 4.29 -3.78 -12.02
N LEU A 12 5.58 -3.49 -12.25
CA LEU A 12 6.00 -2.55 -13.29
C LEU A 12 5.55 -2.99 -14.69
N ALA A 13 5.65 -4.29 -14.99
CA ALA A 13 5.22 -4.84 -16.27
C ALA A 13 3.71 -4.67 -16.47
N THR A 14 2.90 -4.89 -15.42
CA THR A 14 1.45 -4.69 -15.44
C THR A 14 1.08 -3.22 -15.64
N LEU A 15 1.80 -2.30 -14.97
CA LEU A 15 1.63 -0.86 -15.17
C LEU A 15 1.90 -0.46 -16.63
N GLN A 16 3.04 -0.89 -17.18
CA GLN A 16 3.43 -0.58 -18.57
C GLN A 16 2.41 -1.14 -19.56
N ALA A 17 2.07 -2.42 -19.47
CA ALA A 17 1.08 -3.04 -20.34
C ALA A 17 -0.30 -2.38 -20.25
N ALA A 18 -0.74 -1.98 -19.06
CA ALA A 18 -2.01 -1.29 -18.87
C ALA A 18 -2.00 0.11 -19.51
N THR A 19 -0.92 0.88 -19.33
CA THR A 19 -0.76 2.21 -19.93
C THR A 19 -0.68 2.13 -21.45
N ASP A 20 0.03 1.14 -22.01
CA ASP A 20 0.16 0.95 -23.47
C ASP A 20 -1.16 0.52 -24.10
N ALA A 21 -1.88 -0.42 -23.48
CA ALA A 21 -3.15 -0.93 -23.99
C ALA A 21 -4.29 0.10 -23.85
N PHE A 22 -4.24 0.96 -22.82
CA PHE A 22 -5.29 1.93 -22.51
C PHE A 22 -4.73 3.32 -22.16
N PRO A 23 -4.19 4.08 -23.13
CA PRO A 23 -3.52 5.36 -22.88
C PRO A 23 -4.42 6.45 -22.27
N THR A 24 -5.73 6.32 -22.43
CA THR A 24 -6.74 7.26 -21.89
C THR A 24 -7.36 6.78 -20.58
N GLY A 25 -7.02 5.57 -20.12
CA GLY A 25 -7.54 5.00 -18.88
C GLY A 25 -6.69 5.44 -17.70
N THR A 26 -7.32 5.70 -16.55
CA THR A 26 -6.61 6.00 -15.31
C THR A 26 -6.11 4.69 -14.70
N VAL A 27 -4.79 4.57 -14.52
CA VAL A 27 -4.19 3.41 -13.84
C VAL A 27 -3.97 3.75 -12.37
N ASN A 28 -4.58 2.96 -11.48
CA ASN A 28 -4.51 3.14 -10.03
C ASN A 28 -3.96 1.88 -9.35
N GLY A 29 -3.22 2.06 -8.26
CA GLY A 29 -2.81 0.96 -7.41
C GLY A 29 -3.98 0.35 -6.62
N CYS A 30 -4.05 -0.97 -6.55
CA CYS A 30 -5.10 -1.68 -5.80
C CYS A 30 -4.76 -1.76 -4.31
N PHE A 31 -5.52 -1.06 -3.46
CA PHE A 31 -5.32 -1.09 -2.00
C PHE A 31 -5.41 -2.50 -1.40
N TYR A 32 -6.30 -3.35 -1.91
CA TYR A 32 -6.39 -4.74 -1.48
C TYR A 32 -5.07 -5.48 -1.72
N GLN A 33 -4.48 -5.31 -2.91
CA GLN A 33 -3.21 -5.95 -3.23
C GLN A 33 -2.04 -5.39 -2.44
N LEU A 34 -2.03 -4.07 -2.20
CA LEU A 34 -1.05 -3.43 -1.32
C LEU A 34 -1.10 -4.06 0.08
N ARG A 35 -2.29 -4.22 0.65
CA ARG A 35 -2.46 -4.85 1.96
C ARG A 35 -1.94 -6.28 1.97
N GLN A 36 -2.21 -7.07 0.93
CA GLN A 36 -1.69 -8.44 0.81
C GLN A 36 -0.16 -8.47 0.73
N ASN A 37 0.46 -7.60 -0.08
CA ASN A 37 1.90 -7.45 -0.17
C ASN A 37 2.51 -7.06 1.18
N PHE A 38 1.87 -6.14 1.89
CA PHE A 38 2.34 -5.67 3.19
C PHE A 38 2.26 -6.76 4.26
N LEU A 39 1.18 -7.55 4.31
CA LEU A 39 1.07 -8.68 5.22
C LEU A 39 2.12 -9.77 4.92
N ARG A 40 2.41 -10.04 3.64
CA ARG A 40 3.52 -10.92 3.25
C ARG A 40 4.86 -10.38 3.74
N LYS A 41 5.08 -9.06 3.67
CA LYS A 41 6.28 -8.43 4.21
C LYS A 41 6.40 -8.63 5.72
N ILE A 42 5.34 -8.37 6.48
CA ILE A 42 5.29 -8.65 7.94
C ILE A 42 5.66 -10.11 8.24
N GLN A 43 5.13 -11.06 7.47
CA GLN A 43 5.46 -12.48 7.64
C GLN A 43 6.95 -12.77 7.34
N SER A 44 7.48 -12.22 6.24
CA SER A 44 8.88 -12.42 5.84
C SER A 44 9.89 -11.82 6.82
N GLU A 45 9.50 -10.79 7.57
CA GLU A 45 10.30 -10.18 8.64
C GLU A 45 10.17 -10.92 9.98
N GLY A 46 9.44 -12.04 10.03
CA GLY A 46 9.22 -12.82 11.27
C GLY A 46 8.30 -12.14 12.28
N LEU A 47 7.57 -11.10 11.87
CA LEU A 47 6.70 -10.30 12.74
C LEU A 47 5.28 -10.86 12.85
N GLN A 48 4.96 -11.96 12.18
CA GLN A 48 3.59 -12.51 12.12
C GLN A 48 3.00 -12.77 13.51
N ALA A 49 3.75 -13.39 14.42
CA ALA A 49 3.26 -13.67 15.76
C ALA A 49 2.96 -12.38 16.52
N LYS A 50 3.88 -11.40 16.49
CA LYS A 50 3.69 -10.09 17.14
C LYS A 50 2.48 -9.34 16.56
N TYR A 51 2.32 -9.34 15.24
CA TYR A 51 1.17 -8.72 14.57
C TYR A 51 -0.16 -9.35 15.01
N GLN A 52 -0.20 -10.65 15.30
CA GLN A 52 -1.42 -11.35 15.73
C GLN A 52 -1.72 -11.19 17.23
N THR A 53 -0.70 -10.98 18.07
CA THR A 53 -0.85 -10.99 19.53
C THR A 53 -0.73 -9.62 20.18
N ASN A 54 -0.20 -8.61 19.48
CA ASN A 54 -0.03 -7.25 19.99
C ASN A 54 -0.87 -6.27 19.17
N CYS A 55 -1.87 -5.66 19.81
CA CYS A 55 -2.77 -4.70 19.15
C CYS A 55 -2.07 -3.42 18.70
N ASP A 56 -0.99 -3.01 19.36
CA ASP A 56 -0.24 -1.80 19.00
C ASP A 56 0.54 -2.04 17.70
N VAL A 57 1.22 -3.19 17.59
CA VAL A 57 1.90 -3.61 16.35
C VAL A 57 0.90 -3.78 15.20
N GLU A 58 -0.27 -4.32 15.47
CA GLU A 58 -1.35 -4.44 14.49
C GLU A 58 -1.84 -3.07 14.00
N LEU A 59 -2.01 -2.13 14.93
CA LEU A 59 -2.44 -0.76 14.64
C LEU A 59 -1.38 0.00 13.85
N GLU A 60 -0.12 -0.04 14.26
CA GLU A 60 1.02 0.57 13.55
C GLU A 60 1.12 0.05 12.11
N ALA A 61 1.02 -1.27 11.93
CA ALA A 61 0.98 -1.89 10.61
C ALA A 61 -0.18 -1.37 9.75
N ARG A 62 -1.38 -1.21 10.31
CA ARG A 62 -2.52 -0.61 9.59
C ARG A 62 -2.26 0.85 9.25
N MET A 63 -1.70 1.63 10.18
CA MET A 63 -1.38 3.04 9.98
C MET A 63 -0.41 3.24 8.81
N ILE A 64 0.60 2.38 8.67
CA ILE A 64 1.54 2.41 7.53
C ILE A 64 0.78 2.28 6.21
N THR A 65 -0.13 1.31 6.10
CA THR A 65 -0.92 1.15 4.86
C THR A 65 -1.92 2.28 4.64
N ALA A 66 -2.40 2.94 5.70
CA ALA A 66 -3.33 4.05 5.60
C ALA A 66 -2.71 5.33 4.98
N ILE A 67 -1.38 5.44 4.96
CA ILE A 67 -0.66 6.54 4.32
C ILE A 67 -1.06 6.70 2.84
N THR A 68 -1.51 5.63 2.16
CA THR A 68 -1.97 5.74 0.76
C THR A 68 -3.17 6.65 0.54
N PHE A 69 -3.89 6.99 1.61
CA PHE A 69 -5.03 7.91 1.57
C PHE A 69 -4.65 9.36 1.93
N VAL A 70 -3.40 9.59 2.31
CA VAL A 70 -2.89 10.93 2.63
C VAL A 70 -2.61 11.67 1.32
N PRO A 71 -2.96 12.97 1.21
CA PRO A 71 -2.55 13.79 0.06
C PRO A 71 -1.04 13.74 -0.15
N LEU A 72 -0.58 13.70 -1.40
CA LEU A 72 0.83 13.55 -1.74
C LEU A 72 1.74 14.56 -1.01
N THR A 73 1.28 15.80 -0.85
CA THR A 73 1.99 16.88 -0.13
C THR A 73 2.23 16.62 1.35
N ASN A 74 1.52 15.64 1.92
CA ASN A 74 1.52 15.33 3.35
C ASN A 74 2.06 13.91 3.65
N VAL A 75 2.37 13.11 2.62
CA VAL A 75 2.82 11.72 2.78
C VAL A 75 4.09 11.63 3.63
N GLU A 76 5.09 12.49 3.36
CA GLU A 76 6.34 12.52 4.14
C GLU A 76 6.08 12.82 5.62
N ASN A 77 5.26 13.85 5.89
CA ASN A 77 4.92 14.24 7.27
C ASN A 77 4.13 13.14 8.00
N ALA A 78 3.19 12.47 7.32
CA ALA A 78 2.44 11.37 7.88
C ALA A 78 3.36 10.18 8.19
N PHE A 79 4.28 9.86 7.28
CA PHE A 79 5.27 8.80 7.50
C PHE A 79 6.19 9.10 8.69
N GLN A 80 6.71 10.33 8.78
CA GLN A 80 7.55 10.75 9.91
C GLN A 80 6.79 10.66 11.24
N SER A 81 5.52 11.05 11.27
CA SER A 81 4.70 10.97 12.48
C SER A 81 4.51 9.52 12.97
N LEU A 82 4.45 8.53 12.08
CA LEU A 82 4.40 7.11 12.47
C LEU A 82 5.73 6.64 13.05
N HIS A 83 6.85 7.05 12.46
CA HIS A 83 8.17 6.73 12.98
C HIS A 83 8.35 7.25 14.41
N ASP A 84 7.96 8.49 14.67
CA ASP A 84 8.15 9.16 15.97
C ASP A 84 7.19 8.67 17.06
N THR A 85 6.13 7.94 16.69
CA THR A 85 5.17 7.33 17.63
C THR A 85 5.71 6.02 18.23
N THR A 86 6.71 5.40 17.58
CA THR A 86 7.32 4.14 18.04
C THR A 86 8.40 4.45 19.08
N LEU A 87 8.05 4.37 20.38
CA LEU A 87 8.97 4.51 21.52
C LEU A 87 9.91 3.31 21.69
#